data_AF-A0A9E1YTP5-F1
#
_entry.id   AF-A0A9E1YTP5-F1
#
_cell.length_a   1.000
_cell.length_b   1.000
_cell.length_c   1.000
_cell.angle_alpha   90.00
_cell.angle_beta   90.00
_cell.angle_gamma   90.00
#
_symmetry.space_group_name_H-M   'P 1'
#
loop_
_entity.id
_entity.type
_entity.pdbx_description
1 polymer ?
#
loop_
_entity_poly.entity_id
_entity_poly.type
_entity_poly.pdbx_seq_one_letter_code
_entity_poly.pdbx_strand_id
1 'polypeptide(L)'
;MTANEYYGWLSFGEGMALWRELYERFDAVPFYAGSSGEQAGGWFTRPIDTIEDFKGLKIRIAGLARLVLERLGAEAVLLPPSEIAAAMTSGELDAADWIGPWNDIAAGLCKAARYYYMPGWHEPGPAVEVTVAHRAWEALDGNLKAIVQTAAAATAQETLADFTYHNIAAYPQLASLDVEIRSFSPQIIDRLKLETDEVVS
;
A
#
# COMPACT_ATOMS: atom_id res chain seq x y z
N MET A 1 -10.02 -5.38 -2.44
CA MET A 1 -10.60 -5.85 -1.17
C MET A 1 -10.15 -4.92 -0.07
N THR A 2 -11.05 -4.46 0.77
CA THR A 2 -10.72 -3.69 1.98
C THR A 2 -10.02 -4.57 3.01
N ALA A 3 -9.41 -3.97 4.05
CA ALA A 3 -8.73 -4.72 5.10
C ALA A 3 -9.62 -5.79 5.76
N ASN A 4 -10.91 -5.49 5.98
CA ASN A 4 -11.87 -6.42 6.56
C ASN A 4 -12.22 -7.57 5.61
N GLU A 5 -12.45 -7.26 4.33
CA GLU A 5 -12.71 -8.28 3.30
C GLU A 5 -11.51 -9.21 3.14
N TYR A 6 -10.30 -8.64 3.14
CA TYR A 6 -9.05 -9.40 3.00
C TYR A 6 -8.87 -10.37 4.16
N TYR A 7 -9.02 -9.90 5.41
CA TYR A 7 -8.93 -10.77 6.57
C TYR A 7 -10.03 -11.84 6.61
N GLY A 8 -11.25 -11.50 6.17
CA GLY A 8 -12.35 -12.46 6.03
C GLY A 8 -12.03 -13.59 5.04
N TRP A 9 -11.51 -13.25 3.86
CA TRP A 9 -11.10 -14.23 2.85
C TRP A 9 -9.93 -15.09 3.31
N LEU A 10 -8.91 -14.50 3.95
CA LEU A 10 -7.79 -15.25 4.51
C LEU A 10 -8.25 -16.24 5.58
N SER A 11 -9.14 -15.81 6.47
CA SER A 11 -9.57 -16.61 7.62
C SER A 11 -10.60 -17.68 7.27
N PHE A 12 -11.50 -17.39 6.33
CA PHE A 12 -12.69 -18.22 6.08
C PHE A 12 -12.94 -18.55 4.59
N GLY A 13 -12.21 -17.92 3.67
CA GLY A 13 -12.35 -18.10 2.22
C GLY A 13 -11.18 -18.84 1.58
N GLU A 14 -10.48 -19.68 2.34
CA GLU A 14 -9.33 -20.49 1.91
C GLU A 14 -8.08 -19.68 1.50
N GLY A 15 -8.09 -18.36 1.68
CA GLY A 15 -6.97 -17.50 1.24
C GLY A 15 -5.64 -17.83 1.90
N MET A 16 -5.64 -18.17 3.19
CA MET A 16 -4.40 -18.60 3.86
C MET A 16 -3.84 -19.92 3.31
N ALA A 17 -4.69 -20.83 2.82
CA ALA A 17 -4.22 -22.09 2.24
C ALA A 17 -3.50 -21.83 0.92
N LEU A 18 -4.10 -21.01 0.06
CA LEU A 18 -3.49 -20.57 -1.21
C LEU A 18 -2.19 -19.80 -1.00
N TRP A 19 -2.15 -18.91 0.00
CA TRP A 19 -0.93 -18.17 0.35
C TRP A 19 0.18 -19.11 0.80
N ARG A 20 -0.13 -20.12 1.62
CA ARG A 20 0.86 -21.13 2.05
C ARG A 20 1.36 -21.97 0.90
N GLU A 21 0.48 -22.47 0.03
CA GLU A 21 0.86 -23.22 -1.17
C GLU A 21 1.83 -22.42 -2.05
N LEU A 22 1.55 -21.14 -2.26
CA LEU A 22 2.45 -20.24 -3.00
C LEU A 22 3.83 -20.13 -2.32
N TYR A 23 3.88 -20.11 -0.98
CA TYR A 23 5.10 -19.88 -0.21
C TYR A 23 5.99 -21.13 -0.04
N GLU A 24 5.47 -22.34 -0.31
CA GLU A 24 6.25 -23.57 -0.27
C GLU A 24 7.50 -23.49 -1.16
N ARG A 25 7.38 -22.84 -2.32
CA ARG A 25 8.50 -22.67 -3.26
C ARG A 25 9.61 -21.76 -2.76
N PHE A 26 9.37 -21.02 -1.68
CA PHE A 26 10.32 -20.10 -1.06
C PHE A 26 10.87 -20.63 0.28
N ASP A 27 10.56 -21.87 0.67
CA ASP A 27 10.93 -22.48 1.96
C ASP A 27 10.53 -21.57 3.14
N ALA A 28 9.30 -21.05 3.09
CA ALA A 28 8.79 -20.05 4.02
C ALA A 28 7.33 -20.32 4.43
N VAL A 29 6.96 -19.89 5.63
CA VAL A 29 5.60 -19.99 6.19
C VAL A 29 5.09 -18.58 6.47
N PRO A 30 4.11 -18.08 5.69
CA PRO A 30 3.53 -16.76 5.89
C PRO A 30 2.44 -16.77 6.96
N PHE A 31 2.34 -15.66 7.68
CA PHE A 31 1.25 -15.33 8.57
C PHE A 31 0.76 -13.91 8.28
N TYR A 32 -0.55 -13.74 8.22
CA TYR A 32 -1.14 -12.40 8.13
C TYR A 32 -0.79 -11.61 9.40
N ALA A 33 -0.27 -10.40 9.21
CA ALA A 33 0.19 -9.50 10.28
C ALA A 33 -0.50 -8.13 10.23
N GLY A 34 -1.61 -8.03 9.49
CA GLY A 34 -2.51 -6.87 9.52
C GLY A 34 -2.53 -6.11 8.21
N SER A 35 -3.00 -4.87 8.29
CA SER A 35 -3.15 -3.97 7.14
C SER A 35 -2.98 -2.53 7.58
N SER A 36 -2.48 -1.67 6.70
CA SER A 36 -2.49 -0.21 6.91
C SER A 36 -3.89 0.42 6.79
N GLY A 37 -4.89 -0.38 6.41
CA GLY A 37 -6.19 0.13 5.97
C GLY A 37 -6.09 0.73 4.57
N GLU A 38 -7.12 1.48 4.17
CA GLU A 38 -7.15 2.17 2.88
C GLU A 38 -6.01 3.19 2.81
N GLN A 39 -5.15 3.02 1.80
CA GLN A 39 -4.05 3.94 1.58
C GLN A 39 -4.47 5.16 0.77
N ALA A 40 -3.60 6.17 0.73
CA ALA A 40 -3.75 7.30 -0.19
C ALA A 40 -3.36 6.93 -1.62
N GLY A 41 -3.91 7.68 -2.58
CA GLY A 41 -3.55 7.61 -4.00
C GLY A 41 -2.22 8.28 -4.35
N GLY A 42 -1.59 8.95 -3.39
CA GLY A 42 -0.25 9.50 -3.50
C GLY A 42 -0.18 11.02 -3.53
N TRP A 43 1.05 11.52 -3.48
CA TRP A 43 1.44 12.92 -3.52
C TRP A 43 1.91 13.30 -4.92
N PHE A 44 1.43 14.43 -5.44
CA PHE A 44 1.73 14.90 -6.78
C PHE A 44 2.16 16.37 -6.76
N THR A 45 3.14 16.72 -7.57
CA THR A 45 3.62 18.11 -7.75
C THR A 45 2.66 18.95 -8.60
N ARG A 46 1.81 18.30 -9.40
CA ARG A 46 0.76 18.89 -10.24
C ARG A 46 -0.56 18.10 -10.15
N PRO A 47 -1.71 18.71 -10.48
CA PRO A 47 -2.96 17.97 -10.61
C PRO A 47 -2.90 16.85 -11.65
N ILE A 48 -3.69 15.81 -11.40
CA ILE A 48 -4.05 14.73 -12.32
C ILE A 48 -5.56 14.82 -12.54
N ASP A 49 -5.96 15.43 -13.66
CA ASP A 49 -7.36 15.71 -13.97
C ASP A 49 -7.87 14.82 -15.13
N THR A 50 -6.95 14.32 -15.96
CA THR A 50 -7.21 13.53 -17.18
C THR A 50 -6.32 12.28 -17.25
N ILE A 51 -6.61 11.36 -18.18
CA ILE A 51 -5.79 10.16 -18.40
C ILE A 51 -4.42 10.53 -18.97
N GLU A 52 -4.38 11.56 -19.81
CA GLU A 52 -3.19 12.08 -20.45
C GLU A 52 -2.16 12.59 -19.44
N ASP A 53 -2.60 13.00 -18.24
CA ASP A 53 -1.72 13.44 -17.16
C ASP A 53 -0.81 12.34 -16.63
N PHE A 54 -1.12 11.06 -16.85
CA PHE A 54 -0.22 9.96 -16.49
C PHE A 54 0.95 9.81 -17.47
N LYS A 55 0.84 10.32 -18.70
CA LYS A 55 1.85 10.14 -19.73
C LYS A 55 3.13 10.90 -19.38
N GLY A 56 4.24 10.18 -19.23
CA GLY A 56 5.54 10.71 -18.82
C GLY A 56 5.60 11.11 -17.35
N LEU A 57 4.58 10.80 -16.54
CA LEU A 57 4.60 11.04 -15.10
C LEU A 57 5.64 10.12 -14.45
N LYS A 58 6.67 10.71 -13.83
CA LYS A 58 7.65 9.95 -13.05
C LYS A 58 7.14 9.75 -11.65
N ILE A 59 6.72 8.53 -11.34
CA ILE A 59 6.06 8.21 -10.07
C ILE A 59 6.77 7.09 -9.33
N ARG A 60 7.05 7.30 -8.04
CA ARG A 60 7.34 6.16 -7.15
C ARG A 60 6.02 5.48 -6.82
N ILE A 61 5.87 4.22 -7.23
CA ILE A 61 4.71 3.37 -6.91
C ILE A 61 5.12 1.90 -6.86
N ALA A 62 4.59 1.15 -5.89
CA ALA A 62 4.95 -0.25 -5.68
C ALA A 62 3.90 -1.23 -6.24
N GLY A 63 4.25 -2.52 -6.24
CA GLY A 63 3.32 -3.61 -6.56
C GLY A 63 2.77 -3.60 -7.99
N LEU A 64 1.57 -4.15 -8.16
CA LEU A 64 0.88 -4.26 -9.45
C LEU A 64 0.47 -2.89 -10.01
N ALA A 65 0.32 -1.88 -9.15
CA ALA A 65 -0.06 -0.54 -9.57
C ALA A 65 0.97 0.10 -10.49
N ARG A 66 2.26 -0.24 -10.32
CA ARG A 66 3.33 0.11 -11.25
C ARG A 66 3.00 -0.30 -12.69
N LEU A 67 2.58 -1.55 -12.88
CA LEU A 67 2.26 -2.09 -14.20
C LEU A 67 1.04 -1.40 -14.82
N VAL A 68 0.04 -1.08 -14.00
CA VAL A 68 -1.17 -0.35 -14.43
C VAL A 68 -0.80 1.05 -14.92
N LEU A 69 -0.01 1.81 -14.15
CA LEU A 69 0.36 3.17 -14.55
C LEU A 69 1.32 3.20 -15.74
N GLU A 70 2.20 2.21 -15.89
CA GLU A 70 3.06 2.04 -17.07
C GLU A 70 2.23 1.87 -18.35
N ARG A 71 1.10 1.16 -18.30
CA ARG A 71 0.16 1.03 -19.44
C ARG A 71 -0.53 2.36 -19.80
N LEU A 72 -0.62 3.29 -18.86
CA LEU A 72 -1.08 4.66 -19.10
C LEU A 72 0.06 5.60 -19.54
N GLY A 73 1.28 5.10 -19.65
CA GLY A 73 2.45 5.83 -20.12
C GLY A 73 3.23 6.54 -19.01
N ALA A 74 2.99 6.23 -17.73
CA ALA A 74 3.81 6.72 -16.64
C ALA A 74 5.18 6.02 -16.60
N GLU A 75 6.18 6.70 -16.05
CA GLU A 75 7.49 6.15 -15.73
C GLU A 75 7.51 5.78 -14.24
N ALA A 76 7.14 4.54 -13.94
CA ALA A 76 6.99 4.09 -12.58
C ALA A 76 8.31 3.52 -12.03
N VAL A 77 8.78 4.04 -10.89
CA VAL A 77 10.06 3.64 -10.29
C VAL A 77 9.87 3.06 -8.89
N LEU A 78 10.80 2.21 -8.48
CA LEU A 78 10.86 1.69 -7.12
C LEU A 78 12.05 2.31 -6.39
N LEU A 79 11.75 3.11 -5.37
CA LEU A 79 12.76 3.66 -4.46
C LEU A 79 12.54 3.18 -3.03
N PRO A 80 13.63 3.01 -2.24
CA PRO A 80 13.55 2.83 -0.80
C PRO A 80 12.83 4.01 -0.13
N PRO A 81 12.11 3.79 0.99
CA PRO A 81 11.31 4.83 1.63
C PRO A 81 12.10 6.08 2.02
N SER A 82 13.36 5.89 2.44
CA SER A 82 14.28 6.97 2.84
C SER A 82 14.69 7.90 1.70
N GLU A 83 14.52 7.48 0.44
CA GLU A 83 14.97 8.23 -0.74
C GLU A 83 13.83 9.02 -1.41
N ILE A 84 12.57 8.64 -1.16
CA ILE A 84 11.39 9.20 -1.84
C ILE A 84 11.32 10.72 -1.68
N ALA A 85 11.43 11.25 -0.46
CA ALA A 85 11.28 12.67 -0.19
C ALA A 85 12.39 13.51 -0.86
N ALA A 86 13.62 12.99 -0.90
CA ALA A 86 14.74 13.66 -1.56
C ALA A 86 14.55 13.68 -3.09
N ALA A 87 14.14 12.55 -3.68
CA ALA A 87 13.87 12.44 -5.10
C ALA A 87 12.73 13.39 -5.54
N MET A 88 11.63 13.44 -4.78
CA MET A 88 10.53 14.40 -4.99
C MET A 88 11.00 15.85 -4.87
N THR A 89 11.79 16.19 -3.83
CA THR A 89 12.26 17.57 -3.62
C THR A 89 13.23 18.03 -4.73
N SER A 90 14.03 17.11 -5.28
CA SER A 90 14.97 17.39 -6.36
C SER A 90 14.32 17.51 -7.74
N GLY A 91 13.05 17.11 -7.88
CA GLY A 91 12.34 17.04 -9.15
C GLY A 91 12.70 15.81 -10.00
N GLU A 92 13.38 14.81 -9.43
CA GLU A 92 13.56 13.50 -10.08
C GLU A 92 12.22 12.77 -10.24
N LEU A 93 11.35 12.91 -9.24
CA LEU A 93 9.98 12.40 -9.26
C LEU A 93 8.96 13.52 -9.30
N ASP A 94 7.90 13.28 -10.07
CA ASP A 94 6.71 14.13 -10.14
C ASP A 94 5.68 13.72 -9.08
N ALA A 95 5.69 12.45 -8.68
CA ALA A 95 4.74 11.88 -7.74
C ALA A 95 5.31 10.72 -6.92
N ALA A 96 4.69 10.44 -5.78
CA ALA A 96 4.99 9.27 -4.98
C ALA A 96 3.75 8.79 -4.20
N ASP A 97 3.49 7.48 -4.22
CA ASP A 97 2.71 6.83 -3.18
C ASP A 97 3.58 6.55 -1.94
N TRP A 98 2.92 6.39 -0.79
CA TRP A 98 3.56 5.75 0.34
C TRP A 98 2.57 4.95 1.16
N ILE A 99 1.80 5.56 2.06
CA ILE A 99 0.76 4.85 2.84
C ILE A 99 -0.46 5.74 3.08
N GLY A 100 -0.30 6.85 3.77
CA GLY A 100 -1.44 7.60 4.33
C GLY A 100 -0.99 8.77 5.21
N PRO A 101 -1.94 9.63 5.65
CA PRO A 101 -1.61 10.88 6.32
C PRO A 101 -0.55 10.79 7.43
N TRP A 102 -0.60 9.75 8.26
CA TRP A 102 0.34 9.58 9.38
C TRP A 102 1.80 9.43 8.89
N ASN A 103 2.05 8.41 8.07
CA ASN A 103 3.40 8.07 7.63
C ASN A 103 3.92 9.05 6.59
N ASP A 104 3.05 9.55 5.72
CA ASP A 104 3.44 10.43 4.62
C ASP A 104 3.89 11.81 5.11
N ILE A 105 3.23 12.35 6.13
CA ILE A 105 3.65 13.58 6.81
C ILE A 105 4.99 13.37 7.51
N ALA A 106 5.16 12.24 8.21
CA ALA A 106 6.41 11.90 8.87
C ALA A 106 7.57 11.75 7.86
N ALA A 107 7.29 11.19 6.68
CA ALA A 107 8.24 11.09 5.56
C ALA A 107 8.52 12.45 4.89
N GLY A 108 7.73 13.49 5.19
CA GLY A 108 7.94 14.84 4.68
C GLY A 108 7.50 15.05 3.23
N LEU A 109 6.66 14.16 2.67
CA LEU A 109 6.21 14.25 1.27
C LEU A 109 5.44 15.54 0.97
N CYS A 110 4.71 16.04 1.97
CA CYS A 110 3.99 17.32 1.93
C CYS A 110 4.90 18.55 1.73
N LYS A 111 6.23 18.41 1.86
CA LYS A 111 7.19 19.50 1.58
C LYS A 111 7.56 19.60 0.11
N ALA A 112 7.41 18.49 -0.63
CA ALA A 112 7.80 18.40 -2.04
C ALA A 112 6.60 18.45 -2.99
N ALA A 113 5.40 18.11 -2.51
CA ALA A 113 4.19 18.03 -3.31
C ALA A 113 2.99 18.64 -2.57
N ARG A 114 2.06 19.19 -3.36
CA ARG A 114 0.88 19.92 -2.86
C ARG A 114 -0.43 19.15 -3.04
N TYR A 115 -0.52 18.29 -4.04
CA TYR A 115 -1.76 17.59 -4.38
C TYR A 115 -1.73 16.20 -3.78
N TYR A 116 -2.65 15.91 -2.87
CA TYR A 116 -2.69 14.63 -2.16
C TYR A 116 -3.97 13.90 -2.51
N TYR A 117 -3.86 12.82 -3.26
CA TYR A 117 -5.02 12.08 -3.76
C TYR A 117 -5.46 11.03 -2.75
N MET A 118 -6.75 10.99 -2.41
CA MET A 118 -7.39 9.98 -1.57
C MET A 118 -8.81 9.67 -2.07
N PRO A 119 -9.26 8.41 -1.99
CA PRO A 119 -8.50 7.23 -1.59
C PRO A 119 -7.56 6.70 -2.68
N GLY A 120 -6.67 5.79 -2.30
CA GLY A 120 -5.80 5.04 -3.21
C GLY A 120 -6.52 3.85 -3.82
N TRP A 121 -6.73 3.88 -5.13
CA TRP A 121 -7.39 2.79 -5.87
C TRP A 121 -6.63 1.46 -5.80
N HIS A 122 -5.30 1.52 -5.65
CA HIS A 122 -4.39 0.38 -5.75
C HIS A 122 -4.26 -0.39 -4.43
N GLU A 123 -4.39 0.30 -3.29
CA GLU A 123 -4.22 -0.30 -1.96
C GLU A 123 -5.41 0.03 -1.03
N PRO A 124 -6.61 -0.53 -1.32
CA PRO A 124 -7.79 -0.36 -0.47
C PRO A 124 -7.70 -1.10 0.89
N GLY A 125 -6.73 -1.99 1.04
CA GLY A 125 -6.53 -2.83 2.23
C GLY A 125 -5.34 -3.76 2.06
N PRO A 126 -4.13 -3.22 1.91
CA PRO A 126 -2.93 -4.01 1.67
C PRO A 126 -2.66 -4.91 2.86
N ALA A 127 -2.39 -6.19 2.62
CA ALA A 127 -2.03 -7.14 3.64
C ALA A 127 -0.53 -7.09 3.91
N VAL A 128 -0.15 -6.94 5.17
CA VAL A 128 1.23 -7.14 5.62
C VAL A 128 1.38 -8.50 6.26
N GLU A 129 2.58 -9.07 6.17
CA GLU A 129 2.87 -10.41 6.64
C GLU A 129 4.05 -10.46 7.60
N VAL A 130 4.06 -11.51 8.42
CA VAL A 130 5.25 -12.02 9.08
C VAL A 130 5.55 -13.36 8.46
N THR A 131 6.80 -13.56 8.07
CA THR A 131 7.24 -14.76 7.38
C THR A 131 8.33 -15.47 8.18
N VAL A 132 8.14 -16.77 8.40
CA VAL A 132 9.09 -17.62 9.14
C VAL A 132 9.72 -18.61 8.17
N ALA A 133 11.04 -18.75 8.18
CA ALA A 133 11.71 -19.78 7.40
C ALA A 133 11.15 -21.17 7.76
N HIS A 134 10.81 -21.97 6.76
CA HIS A 134 10.11 -23.24 6.96
C HIS A 134 10.91 -24.21 7.85
N ARG A 135 12.24 -24.28 7.69
CA ARG A 135 13.11 -25.03 8.61
C ARG A 135 12.98 -24.58 10.06
N ALA A 136 12.91 -23.27 10.31
CA ALA A 136 12.77 -22.74 11.66
C ALA A 136 11.37 -23.06 12.23
N TRP A 137 10.34 -22.94 11.38
CA TRP A 137 8.97 -23.31 11.74
C TRP A 137 8.87 -24.78 12.15
N GLU A 138 9.43 -25.70 11.37
CA GLU A 138 9.37 -27.14 11.66
C GLU A 138 10.18 -27.56 12.90
N ALA A 139 11.18 -26.76 13.29
CA ALA A 139 11.93 -27.00 14.52
C ALA A 139 11.15 -26.61 15.80
N LEU A 140 10.07 -25.83 15.68
CA LEU A 140 9.24 -25.45 16.81
C LEU A 140 8.34 -26.62 17.25
N ASP A 141 8.16 -26.77 18.56
CA ASP A 141 7.14 -27.65 19.10
C ASP A 141 5.72 -27.08 18.91
N GLY A 142 4.71 -27.88 19.22
CA GLY A 142 3.31 -27.48 19.06
C GLY A 142 2.93 -26.23 19.87
N ASN A 143 3.52 -26.03 21.05
CA ASN A 143 3.22 -24.87 21.90
C ASN A 143 3.80 -23.59 21.30
N LEU A 144 5.05 -23.64 20.83
CA LEU A 144 5.70 -22.51 20.18
C LEU A 144 5.06 -22.18 18.83
N LYS A 145 4.67 -23.19 18.03
CA LYS A 145 3.89 -22.98 16.80
C LYS A 145 2.59 -22.24 17.11
N ALA A 146 1.86 -22.67 18.15
CA ALA A 146 0.62 -22.00 18.57
C ALA A 146 0.87 -20.55 19.03
N ILE A 147 1.92 -20.29 19.80
CA ILE A 147 2.29 -18.94 20.25
C ILE A 147 2.57 -18.02 19.06
N VAL A 148 3.36 -18.46 18.07
CA VAL A 148 3.66 -17.66 16.87
C VAL A 148 2.39 -17.34 16.09
N GLN A 149 1.51 -18.32 15.90
CA GLN A 149 0.23 -18.12 15.22
C GLN A 149 -0.65 -17.11 15.95
N THR A 150 -0.78 -17.23 17.27
CA THR A 150 -1.56 -16.30 18.09
C THR A 150 -0.94 -14.90 18.09
N ALA A 151 0.39 -14.79 18.17
CA ALA A 151 1.08 -13.51 18.11
C ALA A 151 0.85 -12.81 16.77
N ALA A 152 0.97 -13.53 15.64
CA ALA A 152 0.69 -12.96 14.32
C ALA A 152 -0.77 -12.45 14.20
N ALA A 153 -1.74 -13.22 14.69
CA ALA A 153 -3.14 -12.81 14.69
C ALA A 153 -3.40 -11.57 15.59
N ALA A 154 -2.74 -11.49 16.75
CA ALA A 154 -2.82 -10.32 17.63
C ALA A 154 -2.18 -9.08 16.98
N THR A 155 -0.99 -9.24 16.41
CA THR A 155 -0.31 -8.18 15.64
C THR A 155 -1.17 -7.72 14.48
N ALA A 156 -1.90 -8.62 13.80
CA ALA A 156 -2.79 -8.22 12.72
C ALA A 156 -3.89 -7.26 13.15
N GLN A 157 -4.46 -7.45 14.34
CA GLN A 157 -5.44 -6.51 14.91
C GLN A 157 -4.78 -5.21 15.35
N GLU A 158 -3.62 -5.29 16.00
CA GLU A 158 -2.88 -4.13 16.48
C GLU A 158 -2.45 -3.22 15.31
N THR A 159 -1.84 -3.77 14.26
CA THR A 159 -1.41 -3.02 13.07
C THR A 159 -2.57 -2.22 12.47
N LEU A 160 -3.73 -2.84 12.24
CA LEU A 160 -4.87 -2.14 11.66
C LEU A 160 -5.42 -1.05 12.60
N ALA A 161 -5.49 -1.32 13.90
CA ALA A 161 -5.94 -0.36 14.89
C ALA A 161 -5.00 0.85 14.97
N ASP A 162 -3.69 0.60 14.95
CA ASP A 162 -2.65 1.60 15.06
C ASP A 162 -2.65 2.56 13.86
N PHE A 163 -2.68 2.01 12.64
CA PHE A 163 -2.83 2.80 11.42
C PHE A 163 -4.15 3.59 11.39
N THR A 164 -5.27 2.96 11.78
CA THR A 164 -6.57 3.63 11.81
C THR A 164 -6.54 4.83 12.74
N TYR A 165 -6.06 4.65 13.98
CA TYR A 165 -6.01 5.73 14.97
C TYR A 165 -5.09 6.86 14.53
N HIS A 166 -3.87 6.54 14.11
CA HIS A 166 -2.88 7.56 13.81
C HIS A 166 -3.14 8.29 12.48
N ASN A 167 -3.73 7.63 11.48
CA ASN A 167 -4.20 8.34 10.28
C ASN A 167 -5.29 9.36 10.64
N ILE A 168 -6.25 8.99 11.51
CA ILE A 168 -7.27 9.94 12.01
C ILE A 168 -6.61 11.10 12.76
N ALA A 169 -5.66 10.80 13.65
CA ALA A 169 -4.95 11.79 14.45
C ALA A 169 -4.06 12.74 13.61
N ALA A 170 -3.63 12.31 12.43
CA ALA A 170 -2.81 13.12 11.52
C ALA A 170 -3.62 14.14 10.69
N TYR A 171 -4.94 13.98 10.54
CA TYR A 171 -5.75 14.90 9.72
C TYR A 171 -5.70 16.37 10.14
N PRO A 172 -5.77 16.73 11.44
CA PRO A 172 -5.62 18.13 11.86
C PRO A 172 -4.29 18.74 11.42
N GLN A 173 -3.21 17.96 11.47
CA GLN A 173 -1.91 18.39 10.96
C GLN A 173 -1.95 18.54 9.44
N LEU A 174 -2.50 17.55 8.71
CA LEU A 174 -2.66 17.63 7.26
C LEU A 174 -3.43 18.89 6.83
N ALA A 175 -4.53 19.21 7.52
CA ALA A 175 -5.35 20.39 7.26
C ALA A 175 -4.66 21.74 7.59
N SER A 176 -3.60 21.71 8.38
CA SER A 176 -2.79 22.91 8.71
C SER A 176 -1.69 23.20 7.67
N LEU A 177 -1.42 22.25 6.77
CA LEU A 177 -0.44 22.38 5.70
C LEU A 177 -1.08 23.00 4.44
N ASP A 178 -0.26 23.60 3.57
CA ASP A 178 -0.70 24.02 2.23
C ASP A 178 -0.77 22.80 1.29
N VAL A 179 -1.77 21.96 1.53
CA VAL A 179 -2.02 20.73 0.77
C VAL A 179 -3.45 20.72 0.27
N GLU A 180 -3.66 20.28 -0.97
CA GLU A 180 -4.97 20.10 -1.56
C GLU A 180 -5.31 18.61 -1.61
N ILE A 181 -6.23 18.18 -0.74
CA ILE A 181 -6.76 16.81 -0.75
C ILE A 181 -7.73 16.68 -1.93
N ARG A 182 -7.46 15.74 -2.83
CA ARG A 182 -8.25 15.50 -4.05
C ARG A 182 -8.68 14.04 -4.16
N SER A 183 -9.60 13.78 -5.07
CA SER A 183 -9.92 12.43 -5.54
C SER A 183 -9.71 12.35 -7.04
N PHE A 184 -9.32 11.19 -7.55
CA PHE A 184 -9.28 10.97 -8.99
C PHE A 184 -10.69 11.07 -9.57
N SER A 185 -10.81 11.60 -10.78
CA SER A 185 -12.12 11.69 -11.45
C SER A 185 -12.70 10.29 -11.71
N PRO A 186 -14.03 10.14 -11.80
CA PRO A 186 -14.63 8.86 -12.16
C PRO A 186 -14.06 8.27 -13.46
N GLN A 187 -13.74 9.11 -14.45
CA GLN A 187 -13.13 8.69 -15.70
C GLN A 187 -11.72 8.10 -15.49
N ILE A 188 -10.92 8.68 -14.59
CA ILE A 188 -9.62 8.12 -14.20
C ILE A 188 -9.81 6.77 -13.50
N ILE A 189 -10.74 6.69 -12.55
CA ILE A 189 -11.02 5.45 -11.81
C ILE A 189 -11.48 4.33 -12.74
N ASP A 190 -12.40 4.60 -13.67
CA ASP A 190 -12.89 3.62 -14.65
C ASP A 190 -11.75 3.12 -15.54
N ARG A 191 -10.86 4.02 -15.98
CA ARG A 191 -9.71 3.63 -16.77
C ARG A 191 -8.70 2.80 -15.97
N LEU A 192 -8.40 3.19 -14.74
CA LEU A 192 -7.50 2.43 -13.87
C LEU A 192 -8.04 1.04 -13.57
N LYS A 193 -9.37 0.90 -13.39
CA LYS A 193 -10.03 -0.40 -13.25
C LYS A 193 -9.81 -1.28 -14.49
N LEU A 194 -10.06 -0.76 -15.69
CA LEU A 194 -9.86 -1.50 -16.93
C LEU A 194 -8.41 -1.98 -17.09
N GLU A 195 -7.44 -1.11 -16.83
CA GLU A 195 -6.04 -1.50 -16.92
C GLU A 195 -5.62 -2.47 -15.80
N THR A 196 -6.26 -2.40 -14.63
CA THR A 196 -6.05 -3.37 -13.55
C THR A 196 -6.53 -4.75 -13.98
N ASP A 197 -7.71 -4.85 -14.57
CA ASP A 197 -8.27 -6.11 -15.07
C ASP A 197 -7.33 -6.74 -16.11
N GLU A 198 -6.71 -5.94 -16.98
CA GLU A 198 -5.71 -6.38 -17.96
C GLU A 198 -4.36 -6.80 -17.34
N VAL A 199 -4.00 -6.30 -16.16
CA VAL A 199 -2.76 -6.66 -15.45
C VAL A 199 -2.92 -7.95 -14.66
N VAL A 200 -4.12 -8.25 -14.17
CA VAL A 200 -4.41 -9.41 -13.33
C VAL A 200 -4.99 -10.61 -14.09
N SER A 201 -5.34 -10.45 -15.36
CA SER A 201 -5.80 -11.53 -16.26
C SER A 201 -4.65 -12.39 -16.77
#